data_AF-R2SUT0-F1
#
_entry.id   AF-R2SUT0-F1
#
_cell.length_a   1.000
_cell.length_b   1.000
_cell.length_c   1.000
_cell.angle_alpha   90.00
_cell.angle_beta   90.00
_cell.angle_gamma   90.00
#
_symmetry.space_group_name_H-M   'P 1'
#
loop_
_entity.id
_entity.type
_entity.pdbx_description
1 polymer ?
#
loop_
_entity_poly.entity_id
_entity_poly.type
_entity_poly.pdbx_seq_one_letter_code
_entity_poly.pdbx_strand_id
1 'polypeptide(L)'
;MLGVGLLFVAITLISNGYCGLVGVDKKSTGLINLLTGSLSFIINTIYLIRGAYYDAGTGYLFAFTYLMVGLIYIFDLDMRIYGIFALFVAVNTIPAAYISYAVDGDWRFALIWLSWGMLWLTGFIEYVLKKEIGKPVLYFAIFEGIVTCWIPGLLMLTNNW
;
A
#
# COMPACT_ATOMS: atom_id res chain seq x y z
N MET A 1 5.63 8.40 -13.40
CA MET A 1 4.45 7.52 -13.27
C MET A 1 4.27 7.02 -11.83
N LEU A 2 5.33 6.58 -11.14
CA LEU A 2 5.29 6.20 -9.72
C LEU A 2 4.68 7.30 -8.82
N GLY A 3 5.09 8.56 -8.99
CA GLY A 3 4.54 9.67 -8.20
C GLY A 3 3.01 9.86 -8.34
N VAL A 4 2.42 9.55 -9.51
CA VAL A 4 0.96 9.54 -9.67
C VAL A 4 0.36 8.44 -8.82
N GLY A 5 0.87 7.21 -8.90
CA GLY A 5 0.42 6.09 -8.08
C GLY A 5 0.48 6.41 -6.58
N LEU A 6 1.60 6.97 -6.12
CA LEU A 6 1.81 7.32 -4.71
C LEU A 6 0.81 8.36 -4.19
N LEU A 7 0.35 9.32 -5.00
CA LEU A 7 -0.69 10.25 -4.57
C LEU A 7 -2.02 9.56 -4.25
N PHE A 8 -2.40 8.55 -5.05
CA PHE A 8 -3.65 7.81 -4.82
C PHE A 8 -3.51 6.79 -3.69
N VAL A 9 -2.33 6.16 -3.58
CA VAL A 9 -1.96 5.34 -2.42
C VAL A 9 -2.05 6.16 -1.13
N ALA A 10 -1.53 7.39 -1.14
CA ALA A 10 -1.56 8.29 0.01
C ALA A 10 -2.97 8.53 0.53
N ILE A 11 -3.88 9.01 -0.33
CA ILE A 11 -5.26 9.28 0.09
C ILE A 11 -5.97 8.00 0.55
N THR A 12 -5.64 6.85 -0.03
CA THR A 12 -6.24 5.57 0.37
C THR A 12 -5.78 5.11 1.74
N LEU A 13 -4.49 5.24 2.06
CA LEU A 13 -3.95 4.96 3.39
C LEU A 13 -4.54 5.90 4.45
N ILE A 14 -4.59 7.20 4.13
CA ILE A 14 -5.19 8.22 4.99
C ILE A 14 -6.66 7.90 5.24
N SER A 15 -7.42 7.57 4.18
CA SER A 15 -8.83 7.21 4.30
C SER A 15 -9.03 5.91 5.08
N ASN A 16 -8.23 4.86 4.84
CA ASN A 16 -8.33 3.62 5.61
C ASN A 16 -8.11 3.84 7.11
N GLY A 17 -7.10 4.64 7.47
CA GLY A 17 -6.85 5.00 8.86
C GLY A 17 -7.95 5.88 9.45
N TYR A 18 -8.31 6.98 8.78
CA TYR A 18 -9.30 7.93 9.27
C TYR A 18 -10.70 7.32 9.38
N CYS A 19 -11.16 6.63 8.33
CA CYS A 19 -12.45 5.93 8.33
C CYS A 19 -12.53 4.90 9.47
N GLY A 20 -11.45 4.16 9.72
CA GLY A 20 -11.38 3.24 10.85
C GLY A 20 -11.47 3.93 12.20
N LEU A 21 -10.89 5.12 12.36
CA LEU A 21 -10.91 5.87 13.63
C LEU A 21 -12.29 6.46 13.94
N VAL A 22 -13.00 6.96 12.93
CA VAL A 22 -14.31 7.62 13.11
C VAL A 22 -15.51 6.70 12.86
N GLY A 23 -15.26 5.45 12.44
CA GLY A 23 -16.32 4.45 12.26
C GLY A 23 -17.15 4.63 10.98
N VAL A 24 -16.53 5.05 9.87
CA VAL A 24 -17.20 5.03 8.55
C VAL A 24 -17.47 3.59 8.14
N ASP A 25 -18.58 3.34 7.45
CA ASP A 25 -18.92 2.00 6.99
C ASP A 25 -17.91 1.46 5.98
N LYS A 26 -17.64 0.15 6.05
CA LYS A 26 -16.65 -0.51 5.20
C LYS A 26 -16.94 -0.36 3.72
N LYS A 27 -18.21 -0.33 3.29
CA LYS A 27 -18.57 -0.25 1.87
C LYS A 27 -18.15 1.09 1.27
N SER A 28 -18.40 2.19 1.99
CA SER A 28 -17.93 3.53 1.62
C SER A 28 -16.40 3.59 1.56
N THR A 29 -15.69 3.05 2.55
CA THR A 29 -14.22 2.96 2.52
C THR A 29 -13.72 2.04 1.40
N GLY A 30 -14.47 1.01 1.04
CA GLY A 30 -14.13 0.08 -0.05
C GLY A 30 -14.03 0.78 -1.41
N LEU A 31 -14.83 1.82 -1.65
CA LEU A 31 -14.83 2.57 -2.91
C LEU A 31 -13.47 3.23 -3.20
N ILE A 32 -12.86 3.88 -2.22
CA ILE A 32 -11.55 4.54 -2.45
C ILE A 32 -10.44 3.51 -2.68
N ASN A 33 -10.52 2.35 -2.02
CA ASN A 33 -9.60 1.25 -2.26
C ASN A 33 -9.74 0.72 -3.69
N LEU A 34 -10.96 0.56 -4.21
CA LEU A 34 -11.17 0.14 -5.59
C LEU A 34 -10.64 1.16 -6.61
N LEU A 35 -10.85 2.46 -6.39
CA LEU A 35 -10.36 3.51 -7.28
C LEU A 35 -8.82 3.47 -7.39
N THR A 36 -8.14 3.46 -6.24
CA THR A 36 -6.67 3.44 -6.18
C THR A 36 -6.10 2.12 -6.69
N GLY A 37 -6.72 1.00 -6.32
CA GLY A 37 -6.33 -0.33 -6.79
C GLY A 37 -6.45 -0.44 -8.32
N SER A 38 -7.55 0.05 -8.90
CA SER A 38 -7.78 0.02 -10.35
C SER A 38 -6.80 0.91 -11.11
N LEU A 39 -6.58 2.15 -10.64
CA LEU A 39 -5.61 3.05 -11.25
C LEU A 39 -4.20 2.46 -11.19
N SER A 40 -3.80 1.96 -10.03
CA SER A 40 -2.48 1.34 -9.84
C SER A 40 -2.33 0.11 -10.73
N PHE A 41 -3.36 -0.74 -10.84
CA PHE A 41 -3.36 -1.89 -11.73
C PHE A 41 -3.12 -1.49 -13.20
N ILE A 42 -3.79 -0.43 -13.67
CA ILE A 42 -3.61 0.10 -15.04
C ILE A 42 -2.18 0.61 -15.23
N ILE A 43 -1.66 1.43 -14.31
CA ILE A 43 -0.29 1.97 -14.37
C ILE A 43 0.73 0.82 -14.45
N ASN A 44 0.59 -0.20 -13.60
CA ASN A 44 1.52 -1.32 -13.56
C ASN A 44 1.40 -2.23 -14.79
N THR A 45 0.21 -2.32 -15.39
CA THR A 45 0.02 -3.01 -16.68
C THR A 45 0.76 -2.30 -17.81
N ILE A 46 0.78 -0.96 -17.79
CA ILE A 46 1.58 -0.20 -18.76
C ILE A 46 3.09 -0.46 -18.55
N TYR A 47 3.57 -0.50 -17.30
CA TYR A 47 4.97 -0.88 -17.02
C TYR A 47 5.29 -2.29 -17.52
N LEU A 48 4.40 -3.25 -17.29
CA LEU A 48 4.55 -4.63 -17.74
C LEU A 48 4.70 -4.71 -19.26
N ILE A 49 3.81 -4.04 -20.01
CA ILE A 49 3.84 -4.00 -21.48
C ILE A 49 5.13 -3.34 -22.00
N ARG A 50 5.67 -2.37 -21.27
CA ARG A 50 6.91 -1.68 -21.62
C ARG A 50 8.19 -2.44 -21.21
N GLY A 51 8.06 -3.62 -20.61
CA GLY A 51 9.19 -4.44 -20.17
C GLY A 51 9.82 -4.01 -18.84
N ALA A 52 9.20 -3.08 -18.11
CA ALA A 52 9.63 -2.67 -16.77
C ALA A 52 9.11 -3.66 -15.71
N TYR A 53 9.62 -4.90 -15.76
CA TYR A 53 9.07 -6.03 -15.00
C TYR A 53 9.17 -5.86 -13.47
N TYR A 54 10.27 -5.28 -12.98
CA TYR A 54 10.46 -5.05 -11.55
C TYR A 54 9.48 -4.01 -11.00
N ASP A 55 9.37 -2.86 -11.67
CA ASP A 55 8.40 -1.81 -11.33
C ASP A 55 6.96 -2.31 -11.39
N ALA A 56 6.62 -3.05 -12.44
CA ALA A 56 5.30 -3.65 -12.58
C ALA A 56 5.03 -4.65 -11.44
N GLY A 57 5.96 -5.57 -11.18
CA GLY A 57 5.81 -6.62 -10.16
C GLY A 57 5.60 -6.04 -8.76
N THR A 58 6.45 -5.09 -8.36
CA THR A 58 6.34 -4.40 -7.07
C THR A 58 5.06 -3.57 -6.97
N GLY A 59 4.70 -2.83 -8.02
CA GLY A 59 3.47 -2.04 -8.03
C GLY A 59 2.20 -2.89 -7.98
N TYR A 60 2.20 -4.09 -8.59
CA TYR A 60 1.07 -5.01 -8.52
C TYR A 60 0.77 -5.49 -7.10
N LEU A 61 1.78 -5.65 -6.23
CA LEU A 61 1.58 -6.01 -4.82
C LEU A 61 0.63 -5.01 -4.13
N PHE A 62 0.83 -3.72 -4.35
CA PHE A 62 0.00 -2.67 -3.79
C PHE A 62 -1.34 -2.53 -4.52
N ALA A 63 -1.35 -2.61 -5.85
CA ALA A 63 -2.59 -2.55 -6.62
C ALA A 63 -3.58 -3.64 -6.21
N PHE A 64 -3.11 -4.89 -6.10
CA PHE A 64 -3.94 -6.00 -5.65
C PHE A 64 -4.29 -5.93 -4.18
N THR A 65 -3.44 -5.34 -3.33
CA THR A 65 -3.82 -5.04 -1.94
C THR A 65 -5.11 -4.22 -1.90
N TYR A 66 -5.15 -3.08 -2.60
CA TYR A 66 -6.30 -2.18 -2.57
C TYR A 66 -7.53 -2.76 -3.28
N LEU A 67 -7.34 -3.42 -4.43
CA LEU A 67 -8.45 -4.12 -5.08
C LEU A 67 -9.06 -5.20 -4.16
N MET A 68 -8.22 -6.00 -3.51
CA MET A 68 -8.65 -7.05 -2.59
C MET A 68 -9.40 -6.46 -1.40
N VAL A 69 -8.84 -5.46 -0.72
CA VAL A 69 -9.48 -4.81 0.43
C VAL A 69 -10.82 -4.18 0.02
N GLY A 70 -10.86 -3.49 -1.12
CA GLY A 70 -12.09 -2.90 -1.65
C GLY A 70 -13.19 -3.93 -1.92
N LEU A 71 -12.85 -5.04 -2.57
CA LEU A 71 -13.78 -6.14 -2.83
C LEU A 71 -14.25 -6.82 -1.52
N ILE A 72 -13.33 -7.09 -0.60
CA ILE A 72 -13.68 -7.69 0.70
C ILE A 72 -14.67 -6.80 1.45
N TYR A 73 -14.45 -5.49 1.48
CA TYR A 73 -15.35 -4.54 2.14
C TYR A 73 -16.73 -4.45 1.49
N ILE A 74 -16.80 -4.45 0.16
CA ILE A 74 -18.08 -4.32 -0.57
C ILE A 74 -18.93 -5.58 -0.45
N PHE A 75 -18.29 -6.76 -0.56
CA PHE A 75 -18.95 -8.06 -0.56
C PHE A 75 -18.98 -8.74 0.82
N ASP A 76 -18.50 -8.06 1.87
CA ASP A 76 -18.43 -8.56 3.25
C ASP A 76 -17.73 -9.94 3.35
N LEU A 77 -16.57 -10.05 2.70
CA LEU A 77 -15.78 -11.28 2.68
C LEU A 77 -14.86 -11.37 3.91
N ASP A 78 -14.21 -12.52 4.05
CA ASP A 78 -13.28 -12.78 5.17
C ASP A 78 -11.93 -12.07 4.97
N MET A 79 -11.53 -11.22 5.93
CA MET A 79 -10.26 -10.48 5.88
C MET A 79 -9.00 -11.34 6.06
N ARG A 80 -9.12 -12.62 6.43
CA ARG A 80 -7.97 -13.53 6.52
C ARG A 80 -7.23 -13.66 5.18
N ILE A 81 -7.93 -13.57 4.05
CA ILE A 81 -7.28 -13.63 2.73
C ILE A 81 -6.36 -12.43 2.50
N TYR A 82 -6.79 -11.23 2.93
CA TYR A 82 -5.95 -10.03 2.93
C TYR A 82 -4.77 -10.21 3.89
N GLY A 83 -4.98 -10.71 5.11
CA GLY A 83 -3.89 -10.91 6.07
C GLY A 83 -2.79 -11.85 5.55
N ILE A 84 -3.15 -12.93 4.85
CA ILE A 84 -2.18 -13.84 4.22
C ILE A 84 -1.42 -13.11 3.09
N PHE A 85 -2.14 -12.39 2.23
CA PHE A 85 -1.52 -11.62 1.15
C PHE A 85 -0.60 -10.52 1.72
N ALA A 86 -0.99 -9.88 2.81
CA ALA A 86 -0.22 -8.83 3.45
C ALA A 86 1.09 -9.35 4.04
N LEU A 87 1.13 -10.57 4.59
CA LEU A 87 2.38 -11.22 4.98
C LEU A 87 3.31 -11.43 3.78
N PHE A 88 2.76 -11.89 2.66
CA PHE A 88 3.53 -12.06 1.43
C PHE A 88 4.14 -10.74 0.96
N VAL A 89 3.37 -9.65 0.95
CA VAL A 89 3.88 -8.31 0.63
C VAL A 89 4.99 -7.90 1.61
N ALA A 90 4.74 -8.03 2.91
CA ALA A 90 5.68 -7.66 3.97
C ALA A 90 7.05 -8.35 3.80
N VAL A 91 7.06 -9.66 3.51
CA VAL A 91 8.31 -10.40 3.26
C VAL A 91 9.04 -9.88 2.02
N ASN A 92 8.32 -9.57 0.93
CA ASN A 92 8.93 -9.06 -0.31
C ASN A 92 9.45 -7.62 -0.19
N THR A 93 9.00 -6.86 0.81
CA THR A 93 9.57 -5.52 1.06
C THR A 93 11.03 -5.57 1.52
N ILE A 94 11.49 -6.67 2.12
CA ILE A 94 12.87 -6.83 2.59
C ILE A 94 13.87 -6.85 1.42
N PRO A 95 13.75 -7.75 0.41
CA PRO A 95 14.62 -7.70 -0.76
C PRO A 95 14.39 -6.42 -1.58
N ALA A 96 13.18 -5.88 -1.65
CA ALA A 96 12.93 -4.62 -2.35
C ALA A 96 13.66 -3.43 -1.70
N ALA A 97 13.67 -3.34 -0.37
CA ALA A 97 14.45 -2.36 0.38
C ALA A 97 15.96 -2.50 0.11
N TYR A 98 16.46 -3.74 0.09
CA TYR A 98 17.86 -4.01 -0.24
C TYR A 98 18.20 -3.55 -1.67
N ILE A 99 17.35 -3.84 -2.65
CA ILE A 99 17.55 -3.39 -4.04
C ILE A 99 17.58 -1.86 -4.10
N SER A 100 16.60 -1.18 -3.49
CA SER A 100 16.56 0.29 -3.48
C SER A 100 17.81 0.91 -2.83
N TYR A 101 18.33 0.31 -1.75
CA TYR A 101 19.54 0.81 -1.11
C TYR A 101 20.81 0.49 -1.90
N ALA A 102 21.02 -0.78 -2.24
CA ALA A 102 22.29 -1.30 -2.71
C ALA A 102 22.47 -1.20 -4.23
N VAL A 103 21.38 -1.23 -5.00
CA VAL A 103 21.40 -1.16 -6.47
C VAL A 103 21.06 0.26 -6.93
N ASP A 104 19.97 0.82 -6.42
CA ASP A 104 19.48 2.13 -6.88
C ASP A 104 20.14 3.31 -6.13
N GLY A 105 20.79 3.04 -4.98
CA GLY A 105 21.43 4.07 -4.15
C GLY A 105 20.43 4.96 -3.38
N ASP A 106 19.14 4.62 -3.37
CA ASP A 106 18.08 5.39 -2.74
C ASP A 106 17.74 4.84 -1.35
N TRP A 107 18.52 5.27 -0.36
CA TRP A 107 18.30 4.90 1.03
C TRP A 107 16.94 5.36 1.57
N ARG A 108 16.35 6.44 1.02
CA ARG A 108 15.05 6.95 1.45
C ARG A 108 13.95 5.98 1.04
N PHE A 109 14.00 5.51 -0.20
CA PHE A 109 13.03 4.53 -0.70
C PHE A 109 13.20 3.15 -0.06
N ALA A 110 14.42 2.78 0.33
CA ALA A 110 14.66 1.59 1.15
C ALA A 110 13.95 1.65 2.51
N LEU A 111 13.99 2.80 3.20
CA LEU A 111 13.24 2.99 4.45
C LEU A 111 11.72 2.94 4.23
N ILE A 112 11.24 3.53 3.13
CA ILE A 112 9.83 3.48 2.75
C ILE A 112 9.37 2.03 2.57
N TRP A 113 10.15 1.20 1.87
CA TRP A 113 9.86 -0.23 1.71
C TRP A 113 9.70 -0.94 3.05
N LEU A 114 10.62 -0.72 3.99
CA LEU A 114 10.55 -1.33 5.32
C LEU A 114 9.34 -0.82 6.12
N SER A 115 9.00 0.45 5.99
CA SER A 115 7.84 1.06 6.64
C SER A 115 6.52 0.47 6.14
N TRP A 116 6.39 0.33 4.81
CA TRP A 116 5.28 -0.42 4.21
C TRP A 116 5.31 -1.88 4.66
N GLY A 117 6.47 -2.53 4.73
CA GLY A 117 6.59 -3.90 5.26
C GLY A 117 5.96 -4.05 6.65
N MET A 118 6.23 -3.10 7.55
CA MET A 118 5.64 -3.07 8.90
C MET A 118 4.12 -2.89 8.86
N LEU A 119 3.60 -1.94 8.06
CA LEU A 119 2.16 -1.71 7.97
C LEU A 119 1.41 -2.89 7.35
N TRP A 120 2.00 -3.60 6.39
CA TRP A 120 1.36 -4.80 5.83
C TRP A 120 1.44 -5.99 6.79
N LEU A 121 2.52 -6.10 7.57
CA LEU A 121 2.66 -7.14 8.58
C LEU A 121 1.56 -7.04 9.66
N THR A 122 1.11 -5.84 10.02
CA THR A 122 0.00 -5.69 10.98
C THR A 122 -1.29 -6.34 10.47
N GLY A 123 -1.55 -6.32 9.15
CA GLY A 123 -2.70 -7.00 8.57
C GLY A 123 -2.69 -8.52 8.81
N PHE A 124 -1.51 -9.15 8.74
CA PHE A 124 -1.37 -10.57 9.09
C PHE A 124 -1.61 -10.82 10.59
N ILE A 125 -1.02 -9.98 11.43
CA ILE A 125 -1.13 -10.11 12.90
C ILE A 125 -2.59 -9.96 13.36
N GLU A 126 -3.30 -8.95 12.86
CA GLU A 126 -4.68 -8.69 13.26
C GLU A 126 -5.64 -9.74 12.70
N TYR A 127 -5.60 -10.03 11.41
CA TYR A 127 -6.63 -10.85 10.78
C TYR A 127 -6.35 -12.35 10.83
N VAL A 128 -5.09 -12.77 10.74
CA VAL A 128 -4.73 -14.20 10.72
C VAL A 128 -4.37 -14.70 12.11
N LEU A 129 -3.49 -13.98 12.83
CA LEU A 129 -3.10 -14.36 14.19
C LEU A 129 -4.13 -13.93 15.25
N LYS A 130 -5.14 -13.14 14.87
CA LYS A 130 -6.20 -12.65 15.75
C LYS A 130 -5.67 -11.89 16.98
N LYS A 131 -4.57 -11.16 16.81
CA LYS A 131 -4.01 -10.30 17.85
C LYS A 131 -4.41 -8.86 17.56
N GLU A 132 -5.24 -8.30 18.43
CA GLU A 132 -5.69 -6.91 18.30
C GLU A 132 -4.52 -5.94 18.50
N ILE A 133 -4.15 -5.20 17.45
CA ILE A 133 -3.25 -4.05 17.56
C ILE A 133 -4.10 -2.80 17.82
N GLY A 134 -5.22 -2.67 17.13
CA GLY A 134 -6.22 -1.64 17.39
C GLY A 134 -5.81 -0.28 16.82
N LYS A 135 -6.23 0.80 17.49
CA LYS A 135 -6.09 2.18 16.96
C LYS A 135 -4.68 2.60 16.49
N PRO A 136 -3.56 2.16 17.10
CA PRO A 136 -2.22 2.52 16.63
C PRO A 136 -1.97 2.24 15.15
N VAL A 137 -2.50 1.13 14.60
CA VAL A 137 -2.33 0.80 13.17
C VAL A 137 -2.99 1.82 12.26
N LEU A 138 -4.11 2.40 12.69
CA LEU A 138 -4.86 3.38 11.92
C LEU A 138 -4.13 4.73 11.86
N TYR A 139 -3.55 5.16 12.99
CA TYR A 139 -2.66 6.33 13.00
C TYR A 139 -1.41 6.10 12.17
N PHE A 140 -0.85 4.89 12.22
CA PHE A 140 0.31 4.54 11.42
C PHE A 140 -0.01 4.58 9.93
N ALA A 141 -1.16 4.06 9.49
CA ALA A 141 -1.60 4.18 8.10
C ALA A 141 -1.74 5.64 7.63
N ILE A 142 -2.27 6.54 8.48
CA ILE A 142 -2.35 7.98 8.17
C ILE A 142 -0.95 8.58 8.02
N PHE A 143 -0.06 8.28 8.97
CA PHE A 143 1.32 8.75 8.95
C PHE A 143 2.06 8.29 7.69
N GLU A 144 1.98 7.00 7.37
CA GLU A 144 2.55 6.39 6.16
C GLU A 144 2.00 7.08 4.91
N GLY A 145 0.68 7.28 4.84
CA GLY A 145 0.04 7.95 3.70
C GLY A 145 0.60 9.36 3.45
N ILE A 146 0.94 10.11 4.49
CA ILE A 146 1.51 11.46 4.36
C ILE A 146 3.01 11.39 4.04
N VAL A 147 3.78 10.72 4.90
CA VAL A 147 5.24 10.81 4.93
C VAL A 147 5.90 9.93 3.87
N THR A 148 5.30 8.79 3.53
CA THR A 148 5.89 7.81 2.60
C THR A 148 5.24 7.83 1.22
N CYS A 149 4.03 8.39 1.09
CA CYS A 149 3.31 8.42 -0.19
C CYS A 149 3.05 9.84 -0.69
N TRP A 150 2.42 10.71 0.10
CA TRP A 150 2.02 12.04 -0.38
C TRP A 150 3.22 12.93 -0.66
N ILE A 151 4.08 13.14 0.34
CA ILE A 151 5.26 14.00 0.19
C ILE A 151 6.22 13.43 -0.88
N PRO A 152 6.63 12.14 -0.84
CA PRO A 152 7.45 11.54 -1.89
C PRO A 152 6.80 11.59 -3.27
N GLY A 153 5.49 11.33 -3.36
CA GLY A 153 4.75 11.38 -4.62
C GLY A 153 4.81 12.75 -5.28
N LEU A 154 4.64 13.84 -4.52
CA LEU A 154 4.77 15.21 -5.04
C LEU A 154 6.21 15.55 -5.43
N LEU A 155 7.19 15.17 -4.62
CA LEU A 155 8.61 15.38 -4.94
C LEU A 155 9.00 14.68 -6.24
N MET A 156 8.58 13.43 -6.42
CA MET A 156 8.82 12.67 -7.66
C MET A 156 8.13 13.28 -8.88
N LEU A 157 6.91 13.81 -8.73
CA LEU A 157 6.19 14.47 -9.83
C LEU A 157 6.83 15.79 -10.24
N THR A 158 7.50 16.46 -9.31
CA THR A 158 8.17 17.75 -9.55
C THR A 158 9.67 17.59 -9.83
N ASN A 159 10.18 16.36 -9.93
CA ASN A 159 11.60 16.02 -10.10
C ASN A 159 12.50 16.58 -8.98
N ASN A 160 11.98 16.69 -7.77
CA ASN A 160 12.71 17.09 -6.55
C ASN A 160 12.92 15.91 -5.59
N TRP A 161 12.86 14.67 -6.10
CA TRP A 161 13.06 13.47 -5.31
C TRP A 161 14.54 13.21 -5.03
#